data_AF-A0A661S7J4-F1
#
_entry.id   AF-A0A661S7J4-F1
#
_cell.length_a   1.000
_cell.length_b   1.000
_cell.length_c   1.000
_cell.angle_alpha   90.00
_cell.angle_beta   90.00
_cell.angle_gamma   90.00
#
_symmetry.space_group_name_H-M   'P 1'
#
loop_
_entity.id
_entity.type
_entity.pdbx_description
1 polymer ?
#
loop_
_entity_poly.entity_id
_entity_poly.type
_entity_poly.pdbx_seq_one_letter_code
_entity_poly.pdbx_strand_id
1 'polypeptide(L)'
;MKNPFKSLDYRKLKTYSIRERHSKVDIKDFSTPWEKGQNFSSFLDTLPSILAGNDLRCVINEISLAAKSNKQVCFAMGGHVIKTGMSPIVIDLMKKNVLTMISMNGSGIIHDLETAMVGRTSEDVAQSLDDGSFGMVKETSAFLNQAIK
;
A
#
# COMPACT_ATOMS: atom_id res chain seq x y z
N MET A 1 21.67 -14.76 -41.06
CA MET A 1 20.65 -13.69 -41.28
C MET A 1 21.31 -12.35 -41.01
N LYS A 2 21.22 -11.36 -41.92
CA LYS A 2 21.78 -10.02 -41.70
C LYS A 2 21.03 -9.37 -40.53
N ASN A 3 21.77 -8.88 -39.52
CA ASN A 3 21.20 -8.19 -38.38
C ASN A 3 20.42 -6.95 -38.89
N PRO A 4 19.08 -6.87 -38.69
CA PRO A 4 18.26 -5.79 -39.25
C PRO A 4 18.50 -4.42 -38.58
N PHE A 5 19.29 -4.38 -37.50
CA PHE A 5 19.60 -3.16 -36.77
C PHE A 5 20.99 -2.63 -37.13
N LYS A 6 21.03 -1.38 -37.62
CA LYS A 6 22.27 -0.65 -37.94
C LYS A 6 23.07 -0.43 -36.64
N SER A 7 24.35 -0.79 -36.63
CA SER A 7 25.22 -0.61 -35.45
C SER A 7 25.32 0.86 -35.06
N LEU A 8 25.16 1.15 -33.77
CA LEU A 8 25.28 2.49 -33.21
C LEU A 8 26.72 3.00 -33.28
N ASP A 9 26.91 4.27 -33.66
CA ASP A 9 28.21 4.95 -33.71
C ASP A 9 28.46 5.74 -32.41
N TYR A 10 29.42 5.28 -31.61
CA TYR A 10 29.73 5.84 -30.30
C TYR A 10 30.90 6.84 -30.30
N ARG A 11 31.49 7.19 -31.45
CA ARG A 11 32.71 8.03 -31.53
C ARG A 11 32.60 9.41 -30.88
N LYS A 12 31.37 9.92 -30.71
CA LYS A 12 31.10 11.22 -30.07
C LYS A 12 30.64 11.12 -28.60
N LEU A 13 30.49 9.91 -28.07
CA LEU A 13 30.09 9.70 -26.68
C LEU A 13 31.23 10.15 -25.76
N LYS A 14 30.95 11.07 -24.84
CA LYS A 14 31.87 11.47 -23.77
C LYS A 14 31.39 10.87 -22.46
N THR A 15 32.26 10.14 -21.79
CA THR A 15 32.05 9.60 -20.44
C THR A 15 32.88 10.39 -19.43
N TYR A 16 32.55 10.27 -18.15
CA TYR A 16 33.28 10.92 -17.05
C TYR A 16 33.40 9.96 -15.87
N SER A 17 34.31 10.25 -14.95
CA SER A 17 34.60 9.37 -13.82
C SER A 17 33.51 9.45 -12.75
N ILE A 18 33.16 8.32 -12.14
CA ILE A 18 32.25 8.28 -10.99
C ILE A 18 32.77 9.10 -9.79
N ARG A 19 34.10 9.29 -9.70
CA ARG A 19 34.76 10.07 -8.64
C ARG A 19 34.52 11.58 -8.77
N GLU A 20 34.13 12.05 -9.94
CA GLU A 20 33.87 13.48 -10.22
C GLU A 20 32.40 13.85 -9.95
N ARG A 21 31.53 12.85 -9.80
CA ARG A 21 30.10 13.03 -9.55
C ARG A 21 29.82 13.12 -8.05
N HIS A 22 28.99 14.08 -7.63
CA HIS A 22 28.36 14.00 -6.31
C HIS A 22 27.40 12.80 -6.24
N SER A 23 27.60 11.91 -5.27
CA SER A 23 26.74 10.76 -5.01
C SER A 23 25.90 11.01 -3.77
N LYS A 24 24.60 10.73 -3.85
CA LYS A 24 23.62 11.01 -2.78
C LYS A 24 23.54 9.93 -1.69
N VAL A 25 24.11 8.76 -1.94
CA VAL A 25 24.02 7.59 -1.07
C VAL A 25 25.41 7.05 -0.83
N ASP A 26 25.69 6.72 0.42
CA ASP A 26 26.93 6.14 0.91
C ASP A 26 26.67 4.76 1.55
N ILE A 27 27.71 3.95 1.73
CA ILE A 27 27.57 2.61 2.34
C ILE A 27 26.99 2.66 3.76
N LYS A 28 27.18 3.77 4.48
CA LYS A 28 26.56 4.00 5.80
C LYS A 28 25.03 4.12 5.76
N ASP A 29 24.46 4.39 4.59
CA ASP A 29 23.01 4.51 4.41
C ASP A 29 22.36 3.15 4.11
N PHE A 30 23.17 2.08 3.98
CA PHE A 30 22.68 0.76 3.64
C PHE A 30 22.04 0.07 4.84
N SER A 31 21.05 -0.79 4.57
CA SER A 31 20.44 -1.65 5.58
C SER A 31 21.41 -2.69 6.10
N THR A 32 21.15 -3.16 7.32
CA THR A 32 21.76 -4.37 7.86
C THR A 32 20.80 -5.58 7.76
N PRO A 33 21.30 -6.81 7.63
CA PRO A 33 20.46 -7.99 7.74
C PRO A 33 19.83 -8.07 9.14
N TRP A 34 18.53 -8.42 9.21
CA TRP A 34 17.88 -8.71 10.47
C TRP A 34 18.31 -10.08 11.00
N GLU A 35 18.47 -10.21 12.32
CA GLU A 35 18.94 -11.45 12.96
C GLU A 35 17.81 -12.18 13.69
N LYS A 36 17.82 -13.51 13.59
CA LYS A 36 16.85 -14.37 14.26
C LYS A 36 16.84 -14.11 15.77
N GLY A 37 15.64 -13.90 16.32
CA GLY A 37 15.43 -13.68 17.75
C GLY A 37 15.36 -12.20 18.14
N GLN A 38 15.63 -11.29 17.22
CA GLN A 38 15.37 -9.87 17.44
C GLN A 38 13.86 -9.58 17.40
N ASN A 39 13.46 -8.40 17.87
CA ASN A 39 12.05 -7.98 17.84
C ASN A 39 11.74 -7.21 16.55
N PHE A 40 10.47 -6.85 16.37
CA PHE A 40 10.01 -6.12 15.19
C PHE A 40 10.56 -4.68 15.11
N SER A 41 10.82 -4.03 16.25
CA SER A 41 11.47 -2.70 16.25
C SER A 41 12.87 -2.80 15.66
N SER A 42 13.63 -3.82 16.03
CA SER A 42 14.96 -4.07 15.45
C SER A 42 14.89 -4.28 13.93
N PHE A 43 13.86 -4.97 13.43
CA PHE A 43 13.62 -5.06 11.98
C PHE A 43 13.39 -3.70 11.34
N LEU A 44 12.53 -2.85 11.93
CA LEU A 44 12.32 -1.50 11.42
C LEU A 44 13.62 -0.70 11.43
N ASP A 45 14.45 -0.85 12.45
CA ASP A 45 15.74 -0.16 12.58
C ASP A 45 16.76 -0.59 11.53
N THR A 46 16.66 -1.80 10.98
CA THR A 46 17.55 -2.23 9.89
C THR A 46 17.19 -1.63 8.53
N LEU A 47 15.97 -1.12 8.34
CA LEU A 47 15.56 -0.51 7.07
C LEU A 47 16.36 0.78 6.78
N PRO A 48 16.80 1.01 5.52
CA PRO A 48 17.56 2.21 5.17
C PRO A 48 16.80 3.49 5.50
N SER A 49 17.46 4.47 6.12
CA SER A 49 16.86 5.79 6.39
C SER A 49 17.04 6.73 5.19
N ILE A 50 16.59 6.27 4.02
CA ILE A 50 16.61 7.01 2.75
C ILE A 50 15.32 6.71 1.96
N LEU A 51 14.87 7.70 1.18
CA LEU A 51 13.67 7.59 0.32
C LEU A 51 12.48 7.00 1.10
N ALA A 52 11.86 5.93 0.58
CA ALA A 52 10.70 5.27 1.19
C ALA A 52 10.94 4.79 2.63
N GLY A 53 12.18 4.51 3.04
CA GLY A 53 12.46 4.17 4.43
C GLY A 53 12.32 5.37 5.38
N ASN A 54 12.64 6.59 4.93
CA ASN A 54 12.31 7.81 5.67
C ASN A 54 10.81 8.09 5.65
N ASP A 55 10.15 7.92 4.51
CA ASP A 55 8.71 8.12 4.39
C ASP A 55 7.94 7.21 5.35
N LEU A 56 8.32 5.93 5.42
CA LEU A 56 7.73 4.96 6.35
C LEU A 56 7.90 5.38 7.81
N ARG A 57 9.11 5.75 8.22
CA ARG A 57 9.38 6.19 9.60
C ARG A 57 8.62 7.47 9.94
N CYS A 58 8.55 8.40 9.00
CA CYS A 58 7.78 9.64 9.14
C CYS A 58 6.30 9.33 9.41
N VAL A 59 5.67 8.52 8.56
CA VAL A 59 4.25 8.15 8.72
C VAL A 59 4.00 7.41 10.05
N ILE A 60 4.86 6.46 10.42
CA ILE A 60 4.77 5.74 11.70
C ILE A 60 4.83 6.74 12.87
N ASN A 61 5.80 7.66 12.84
CA ASN A 61 6.02 8.63 13.91
C ASN A 61 4.83 9.58 14.05
N GLU A 62 4.39 10.19 12.94
CA GLU A 62 3.31 11.19 12.96
C GLU A 62 1.97 10.57 13.39
N ILE A 63 1.63 9.37 12.91
CA ILE A 63 0.43 8.66 13.35
C ILE A 63 0.53 8.29 14.85
N SER A 64 1.69 7.79 15.30
CA SER A 64 1.90 7.43 16.71
C SER A 64 1.77 8.63 17.63
N LEU A 65 2.37 9.77 17.26
CA LEU A 65 2.30 11.01 18.03
C LEU A 65 0.89 11.57 18.07
N ALA A 66 0.19 11.58 16.93
CA ALA A 66 -1.20 12.02 16.86
C ALA A 66 -2.11 11.18 17.77
N ALA A 67 -2.00 9.85 17.70
CA ALA A 67 -2.76 8.93 18.55
C ALA A 67 -2.45 9.12 20.04
N LYS A 68 -1.16 9.17 20.43
CA LYS A 68 -0.74 9.43 21.83
C LYS A 68 -1.22 10.78 22.36
N SER A 69 -1.34 11.76 21.48
CA SER A 69 -1.80 13.11 21.81
C SER A 69 -3.32 13.29 21.68
N ASN A 70 -4.08 12.18 21.52
CA ASN A 70 -5.52 12.17 21.31
C ASN A 70 -5.99 13.11 20.18
N LYS A 71 -5.21 13.20 19.09
CA LYS A 71 -5.56 13.95 17.88
C LYS A 71 -6.32 13.05 16.90
N GLN A 72 -7.06 13.69 16.00
CA GLN A 72 -7.74 12.97 14.94
C GLN A 72 -6.74 12.41 13.93
N VAL A 73 -6.94 11.14 13.55
CA VAL A 73 -6.24 10.47 12.46
C VAL A 73 -7.28 9.98 11.47
N CYS A 74 -7.29 10.59 10.28
CA CYS A 74 -8.17 10.23 9.18
C CYS A 74 -7.46 9.28 8.22
N PHE A 75 -8.01 8.07 8.05
CA PHE A 75 -7.48 7.10 7.09
C PHE A 75 -8.36 7.06 5.84
N ALA A 76 -7.84 7.61 4.75
CA ALA A 76 -8.46 7.52 3.43
C ALA A 76 -7.91 6.29 2.68
N MET A 77 -8.79 5.38 2.26
CA MET A 77 -8.38 4.12 1.62
C MET A 77 -9.29 3.71 0.46
N GLY A 78 -8.74 2.94 -0.49
CA GLY A 78 -9.53 2.23 -1.49
C GLY A 78 -9.99 0.87 -0.98
N GLY A 79 -10.95 0.23 -1.67
CA GLY A 79 -11.46 -1.08 -1.30
C GLY A 79 -10.44 -2.22 -1.27
N HIS A 80 -9.27 -2.06 -1.89
CA HIS A 80 -8.19 -3.04 -1.85
C HIS A 80 -7.73 -3.37 -0.43
N VAL A 81 -7.74 -2.39 0.49
CA VAL A 81 -7.36 -2.63 1.89
C VAL A 81 -8.27 -3.69 2.52
N ILE A 82 -9.58 -3.59 2.29
CA ILE A 82 -10.57 -4.55 2.78
C ILE A 82 -10.46 -5.88 2.02
N LYS A 83 -10.43 -5.83 0.69
CA LYS A 83 -10.36 -7.02 -0.18
C LYS A 83 -9.14 -7.91 0.12
N THR A 84 -8.01 -7.34 0.53
CA THR A 84 -6.81 -8.11 0.89
C THR A 84 -6.77 -8.53 2.36
N GLY A 85 -7.89 -8.41 3.08
CA GLY A 85 -8.03 -8.94 4.44
C GLY A 85 -7.50 -8.04 5.55
N MET A 86 -7.32 -6.73 5.33
CA MET A 86 -6.81 -5.83 6.38
C MET A 86 -7.88 -5.33 7.36
N SER A 87 -9.16 -5.67 7.16
CA SER A 87 -10.25 -5.25 8.05
C SER A 87 -9.98 -5.50 9.54
N PRO A 88 -9.45 -6.68 9.97
CA PRO A 88 -9.16 -6.91 11.38
C PRO A 88 -8.14 -5.91 11.96
N ILE A 89 -7.15 -5.51 11.19
CA ILE A 89 -6.12 -4.53 11.61
C ILE A 89 -6.71 -3.14 11.67
N VAL A 90 -7.50 -2.74 10.66
CA VAL A 90 -8.20 -1.45 10.65
C VAL A 90 -9.13 -1.34 11.87
N ILE A 91 -9.91 -2.38 12.15
CA ILE A 91 -10.82 -2.45 13.31
C ILE A 91 -10.04 -2.38 14.63
N ASP A 92 -8.91 -3.09 14.76
CA ASP A 92 -8.07 -3.03 15.96
C ASP A 92 -7.53 -1.61 16.20
N LEU A 93 -7.07 -0.92 15.15
CA LEU A 93 -6.61 0.47 15.24
C LEU A 93 -7.74 1.45 15.55
N MET A 94 -8.96 1.22 15.06
CA MET A 94 -10.14 1.99 15.45
C MET A 94 -10.48 1.79 16.93
N LYS A 95 -10.52 0.54 17.41
CA LYS A 95 -10.80 0.21 18.82
C LYS A 95 -9.78 0.81 19.77
N LYS A 96 -8.53 0.96 19.33
CA LYS A 96 -7.44 1.61 20.08
C LYS A 96 -7.42 3.14 19.95
N ASN A 97 -8.39 3.75 19.26
CA ASN A 97 -8.43 5.18 18.93
C ASN A 97 -7.17 5.68 18.19
N VAL A 98 -6.46 4.80 17.49
CA VAL A 98 -5.35 5.20 16.61
C VAL A 98 -5.89 5.75 15.30
N LEU A 99 -6.94 5.12 14.75
CA LEU A 99 -7.69 5.65 13.61
C LEU A 99 -9.04 6.17 14.11
N THR A 100 -9.29 7.47 13.96
CA THR A 100 -10.52 8.11 14.46
C THR A 100 -11.55 8.37 13.37
N MET A 101 -11.12 8.42 12.10
CA MET A 101 -12.00 8.59 10.95
C MET A 101 -11.54 7.69 9.81
N ILE A 102 -12.50 7.16 9.05
CA ILE A 102 -12.25 6.39 7.84
C ILE A 102 -13.00 7.03 6.69
N SER A 103 -12.31 7.20 5.57
CA SER A 103 -12.90 7.57 4.28
C SER A 103 -12.55 6.50 3.27
N MET A 104 -13.53 6.04 2.50
CA MET A 104 -13.30 5.02 1.48
C MET A 104 -14.13 5.27 0.22
N ASN A 105 -13.67 4.72 -0.90
CA ASN A 105 -14.46 4.68 -2.13
C ASN A 105 -15.56 3.60 -2.08
N GLY A 106 -16.46 3.59 -3.06
CA GLY A 106 -17.60 2.66 -3.10
C GLY A 106 -17.23 1.17 -3.09
N SER A 107 -16.05 0.80 -3.59
CA SER A 107 -15.59 -0.61 -3.52
C SER A 107 -15.31 -1.07 -2.08
N GLY A 108 -14.97 -0.16 -1.17
CA GLY A 108 -14.70 -0.51 0.23
C GLY A 108 -15.91 -1.07 0.95
N ILE A 109 -17.07 -0.41 0.82
CA ILE A 109 -18.32 -0.86 1.44
C ILE A 109 -18.87 -2.15 0.81
N ILE A 110 -18.60 -2.38 -0.47
CA ILE A 110 -18.94 -3.63 -1.17
C ILE A 110 -18.13 -4.79 -0.57
N HIS A 111 -16.80 -4.63 -0.53
CA HIS A 111 -15.93 -5.68 0.00
C HIS A 111 -16.19 -5.98 1.47
N ASP A 112 -16.47 -4.95 2.27
CA ASP A 112 -16.76 -5.13 3.69
C ASP A 112 -18.07 -5.88 3.90
N LEU A 113 -19.13 -5.47 3.18
CA LEU A 113 -20.44 -6.10 3.26
C LEU A 113 -20.40 -7.56 2.81
N GLU A 114 -19.85 -7.86 1.62
CA GLU A 114 -19.78 -9.23 1.12
C GLU A 114 -18.98 -10.14 2.05
N THR A 115 -17.86 -9.64 2.57
CA THR A 115 -17.07 -10.37 3.56
C THR A 115 -17.89 -10.63 4.83
N ALA A 116 -18.65 -9.65 5.33
CA ALA A 116 -19.50 -9.82 6.49
C ALA A 116 -20.68 -10.78 6.24
N MET A 117 -21.26 -10.78 5.03
CA MET A 117 -22.41 -11.60 4.68
C MET A 117 -22.05 -13.06 4.44
N VAL A 118 -20.96 -13.34 3.71
CA VAL A 118 -20.65 -14.69 3.20
C VAL A 118 -19.19 -15.12 3.38
N GLY A 119 -18.37 -14.31 4.08
CA GLY A 119 -16.97 -14.62 4.40
C GLY A 119 -16.02 -14.52 3.21
N ARG A 120 -16.46 -13.96 2.08
CA ARG A 120 -15.68 -13.83 0.84
C ARG A 120 -16.14 -12.61 0.05
N THR A 121 -15.26 -12.07 -0.78
CA THR A 121 -15.52 -10.95 -1.69
C THR A 121 -14.58 -11.04 -2.89
N SER A 122 -14.66 -10.08 -3.82
CA SER A 122 -13.87 -9.97 -5.04
C SER A 122 -14.24 -10.98 -6.13
N GLU A 123 -15.20 -10.59 -6.95
CA GLU A 123 -15.47 -11.27 -8.23
C GLU A 123 -14.29 -11.21 -9.22
N ASP A 124 -14.30 -12.10 -10.21
CA ASP A 124 -13.37 -12.08 -11.33
C ASP A 124 -13.79 -11.01 -12.33
N VAL A 125 -13.06 -9.89 -12.33
CA VAL A 125 -13.38 -8.73 -13.17
C VAL A 125 -13.32 -9.08 -14.66
N ALA A 126 -12.36 -9.89 -15.10
CA ALA A 126 -12.19 -10.17 -16.52
C ALA A 126 -13.32 -11.05 -17.05
N GLN A 127 -13.68 -12.09 -16.29
CA GLN A 127 -14.77 -12.98 -16.65
C GLN A 127 -16.13 -12.26 -16.59
N SER A 128 -16.42 -11.54 -15.51
CA SER A 128 -17.72 -10.89 -15.31
C SER A 128 -17.96 -9.69 -16.24
N LEU A 129 -16.89 -9.06 -16.76
CA LEU A 129 -17.05 -8.00 -17.76
C LEU A 129 -17.41 -8.56 -19.14
N ASP A 130 -16.93 -9.75 -19.48
CA ASP A 130 -17.19 -10.38 -20.78
C ASP A 130 -18.66 -10.79 -20.92
N ASP A 131 -19.27 -11.30 -19.84
CA ASP A 131 -20.68 -11.72 -19.83
C ASP A 131 -21.66 -10.66 -19.28
N GLY A 132 -21.15 -9.50 -18.86
CA GLY A 132 -21.95 -8.37 -18.34
C GLY A 132 -22.48 -8.58 -16.92
N SER A 133 -22.05 -9.60 -16.21
CA SER A 133 -22.46 -9.87 -14.83
C SER A 133 -21.72 -9.03 -13.77
N PHE A 134 -20.69 -8.27 -14.17
CA PHE A 134 -19.87 -7.47 -13.26
C PHE A 134 -20.72 -6.49 -12.43
N GLY A 135 -20.59 -6.57 -11.10
CA GLY A 135 -21.35 -5.73 -10.16
C GLY A 135 -22.84 -6.06 -10.03
N MET A 136 -23.32 -7.17 -10.60
CA MET A 136 -24.76 -7.53 -10.61
C MET A 136 -25.20 -8.41 -9.42
N VAL A 137 -24.42 -8.47 -8.34
CA VAL A 137 -24.77 -9.23 -7.13
C VAL A 137 -25.96 -8.58 -6.42
N LYS A 138 -27.10 -9.29 -6.42
CA LYS A 138 -28.39 -8.79 -5.90
C LYS A 138 -28.30 -8.47 -4.41
N GLU A 139 -27.77 -9.38 -3.61
CA GLU A 139 -27.70 -9.24 -2.15
C GLU A 139 -26.89 -8.01 -1.74
N THR A 140 -25.70 -7.83 -2.32
CA THR A 140 -24.81 -6.69 -2.09
C THR A 140 -25.55 -5.38 -2.39
N SER A 141 -26.13 -5.27 -3.59
CA SER A 141 -26.79 -4.05 -4.04
C SER A 141 -28.05 -3.74 -3.24
N ALA A 142 -28.89 -4.75 -2.99
CA ALA A 142 -30.15 -4.55 -2.27
C ALA A 142 -29.91 -4.10 -0.83
N PHE A 143 -28.94 -4.71 -0.12
CA PHE A 143 -28.63 -4.34 1.25
C PHE A 143 -28.04 -2.94 1.35
N LEU A 144 -27.06 -2.59 0.51
CA LEU A 144 -26.46 -1.25 0.52
C LEU A 144 -27.49 -0.15 0.24
N ASN A 145 -28.37 -0.34 -0.74
CA ASN A 145 -29.43 0.64 -1.05
C ASN A 145 -30.44 0.81 0.09
N GLN A 146 -30.67 -0.22 0.90
CA GLN A 146 -31.51 -0.09 2.10
C GLN A 146 -30.80 0.63 3.26
N ALA A 147 -29.47 0.51 3.33
CA ALA A 147 -28.66 1.12 4.38
C ALA A 147 -28.38 2.62 4.14
N ILE A 148 -28.27 3.04 2.88
CA ILE A 148 -28.04 4.43 2.48
C ILE A 148 -29.37 5.20 2.59
N LYS A 149 -29.36 6.34 3.30
CA LYS A 149 -30.51 7.23 3.51
C LYS A 149 -30.30 8.58 2.86
#